data_AF-A0AA37L654-F1
#
_entry.id   AF-A0AA37L654-F1
#
_cell.length_a   1.000
_cell.length_b   1.000
_cell.length_c   1.000
_cell.angle_alpha   90.00
_cell.angle_beta   90.00
_cell.angle_gamma   90.00
#
_symmetry.space_group_name_H-M   'P 1'
#
loop_
_entity.id
_entity.type
_entity.pdbx_description
1 polymer ?
#
loop_
_entity_poly.entity_id
_entity_poly.type
_entity_poly.pdbx_seq_one_letter_code
_entity_poly.pdbx_strand_id
1 'polypeptide(L)' 'MSSAASPRFWAGPLRYCRWASREKPAYFWSVVLGALGPVQLALVPPIRNYLGDYNAPPIPVTYPVPAGPRKQLTGYDDE' A
#
# COMPACT_ATOMS: atom_id res chain seq x y z
N MET A 1 28.38 13.38 33.73
CA MET A 1 27.20 12.82 33.03
C MET A 1 27.47 11.34 32.81
N SER A 2 26.87 10.46 33.61
CA SER A 2 27.10 9.01 33.45
C SER A 2 26.55 8.60 32.09
N SER A 3 27.43 8.20 31.18
CA SER A 3 27.05 7.58 29.90
C SER A 3 26.37 6.26 30.24
N ALA A 4 25.04 6.26 30.36
CA ALA A 4 24.28 5.05 30.59
C ALA A 4 24.53 4.13 29.41
N ALA A 5 25.18 2.98 29.66
CA ALA A 5 25.52 2.01 28.64
C ALA A 5 24.31 1.72 27.74
N SER A 6 24.51 1.75 26.42
CA SER A 6 23.43 1.49 25.47
C SER A 6 22.82 0.11 25.75
N PRO A 7 21.49 0.02 25.91
CA PRO A 7 20.84 -1.26 26.14
C PRO A 7 21.13 -2.22 24.97
N ARG A 8 21.37 -3.50 25.25
CA ARG A 8 21.58 -4.50 24.19
C ARG A 8 20.23 -4.94 23.64
N PHE A 9 20.08 -4.92 22.31
CA PHE A 9 18.84 -5.33 21.63
C PHE A 9 18.43 -6.77 21.99
N TRP A 10 19.34 -7.73 21.86
CA TRP A 10 19.08 -9.16 22.10
C TRP A 10 18.85 -9.53 23.58
N ALA A 11 19.20 -8.66 24.53
CA ALA A 11 18.97 -8.90 25.96
C ALA A 11 17.66 -8.25 26.47
N GLY A 12 17.13 -7.26 25.75
CA GLY A 12 15.99 -6.47 26.20
C GLY A 12 15.44 -5.59 25.09
N PRO A 13 14.77 -6.16 24.07
CA PRO A 13 14.40 -5.45 22.86
C PRO A 13 13.46 -4.28 23.14
N LEU A 14 12.47 -4.46 24.03
CA LEU A 14 11.55 -3.37 24.43
C LEU A 14 12.27 -2.22 25.14
N ARG A 15 13.27 -2.54 25.98
CA ARG A 15 14.08 -1.54 26.67
C ARG A 15 14.98 -0.79 25.68
N TYR A 16 15.50 -1.49 24.67
CA TYR A 16 16.24 -0.87 23.57
C TYR A 16 15.37 0.07 22.76
N CYS A 17 14.18 -0.35 22.31
CA CYS A 17 13.27 0.48 21.54
C CYS A 17 12.88 1.76 22.30
N ARG A 18 12.58 1.66 23.60
CA ARG A 18 12.27 2.83 24.45
C ARG A 18 13.44 3.80 24.65
N TRP A 19 14.68 3.30 24.56
CA TRP A 19 15.88 4.14 24.59
C TRP A 19 16.14 4.76 23.22
N ALA A 20 16.10 3.96 22.15
CA ALA A 20 16.34 4.37 20.78
C ALA A 20 15.35 5.45 20.32
N SER A 21 14.07 5.38 20.71
CA SER A 21 13.07 6.38 20.35
C SER A 21 13.32 7.78 20.93
N ARG A 22 14.04 7.89 22.06
CA ARG A 22 14.35 9.16 22.75
C ARG A 22 15.77 9.65 22.46
N GLU A 23 16.75 8.75 22.49
CA GLU A 23 18.17 9.08 22.33
C GLU A 23 18.59 9.20 20.85
N LYS A 24 17.97 8.39 19.98
CA LYS A 24 18.29 8.31 18.56
C LYS A 24 17.01 8.39 17.70
N PRO A 25 16.20 9.46 17.84
CA PRO A 25 14.86 9.53 17.26
C PRO A 25 14.89 9.42 15.73
N ALA A 26 15.85 10.07 15.06
CA ALA A 26 15.94 10.04 13.60
C ALA A 26 16.12 8.61 13.05
N TYR A 27 17.00 7.81 13.66
CA TYR A 27 17.22 6.42 13.25
C TYR A 27 16.05 5.51 13.60
N PHE A 28 15.51 5.65 14.80
CA PHE A 28 14.40 4.80 15.24
C PHE A 28 13.15 5.03 14.38
N TRP A 29 12.73 6.28 14.23
CA TRP A 29 11.49 6.60 13.52
C TRP A 29 11.60 6.46 12.00
N SER A 30 12.79 6.66 11.40
CA SER A 30 12.97 6.37 9.97
C SER A 30 12.75 4.89 9.65
N VAL A 31 13.28 3.98 10.47
CA VAL A 31 13.07 2.54 10.30
C VAL A 31 11.62 2.15 10.55
N VAL A 32 10.99 2.68 11.61
CA VAL A 32 9.58 2.38 11.92
C VAL A 32 8.65 2.85 10.81
N LEU A 33 8.78 4.11 10.36
CA LEU A 33 7.95 4.65 9.29
C LEU A 33 8.24 3.96 7.94
N GLY A 34 9.51 3.66 7.66
CA GLY A 34 9.91 2.91 6.47
C GLY A 34 9.33 1.50 6.45
N ALA A 35 9.28 0.82 7.60
CA ALA A 35 8.67 -0.52 7.73
C ALA A 35 7.14 -0.49 7.68
N LEU A 36 6.50 0.57 8.17
CA LEU A 36 5.04 0.71 8.13
C LEU A 36 4.48 0.73 6.71
N GLY A 37 5.21 1.29 5.73
CA GLY A 37 4.76 1.33 4.33
C GLY A 37 4.49 -0.06 3.73
N PRO A 38 5.49 -0.96 3.67
CA PRO A 38 5.30 -2.34 3.19
C PRO A 38 4.25 -3.12 3.99
N VAL A 39 4.19 -2.91 5.32
CA VAL A 39 3.18 -3.54 6.18
C VAL A 39 1.77 -3.09 5.80
N GLN A 40 1.57 -1.79 5.54
CA GLN A 40 0.30 -1.26 5.06
C GLN A 40 -0.07 -1.83 3.69
N LEU A 41 0.88 -1.95 2.76
CA LEU A 41 0.61 -2.56 1.45
C LEU A 41 0.13 -4.02 1.55
N ALA A 42 0.62 -4.77 2.54
CA ALA A 42 0.17 -6.15 2.76
C ALA A 42 -1.18 -6.24 3.48
N LEU A 43 -1.42 -5.37 4.48
CA LEU A 43 -2.59 -5.46 5.36
C LEU A 43 -3.81 -4.67 4.88
N VAL A 44 -3.60 -3.50 4.25
CA VAL A 44 -4.70 -2.60 3.88
C VAL A 44 -5.58 -3.16 2.76
N PRO A 45 -5.07 -3.73 1.65
CA PRO A 45 -5.91 -4.27 0.58
C PRO A 45 -6.92 -5.36 1.02
N PRO A 46 -6.54 -6.40 1.79
CA PRO A 46 -7.51 -7.40 2.22
C PRO A 46 -8.56 -6.83 3.18
N ILE A 47 -8.19 -5.87 4.04
CA ILE A 47 -9.14 -5.20 4.94
C ILE A 47 -10.14 -4.36 4.14
N ARG A 48 -9.67 -3.60 3.13
CA ARG A 48 -10.55 -2.80 2.25
C ARG A 48 -11.56 -3.69 1.50
N ASN A 49 -11.10 -4.79 0.94
CA ASN A 49 -11.98 -5.77 0.26
C ASN A 49 -13.01 -6.39 1.22
N TYR A 50 -12.65 -6.64 2.48
CA TYR A 50 -13.58 -7.15 3.50
C TYR A 50 -14.66 -6.14 3.88
N LEU A 51 -14.32 -4.84 3.88
CA LEU A 51 -15.26 -3.75 4.12
C LEU A 51 -16.12 -3.39 2.90
N GLY A 52 -15.95 -4.09 1.77
CA GLY A 52 -16.68 -3.83 0.52
C GLY A 52 -16.11 -2.68 -0.32
N ASP A 53 -14.93 -2.15 0.03
CA ASP A 53 -14.19 -1.20 -0.79
C ASP A 53 -13.31 -1.96 -1.79
N TYR A 54 -13.83 -2.09 -3.02
CA TYR A 54 -13.18 -2.79 -4.12
C TYR A 54 -12.46 -1.83 -5.07
N ASN A 55 -11.47 -2.36 -5.78
CA ASN A 55 -10.78 -1.60 -6.82
C ASN A 55 -11.72 -1.21 -7.95
N ALA A 56 -11.59 0.02 -8.44
CA ALA A 56 -12.33 0.49 -9.60
C ALA A 56 -12.01 -0.37 -10.85
N PRO A 57 -12.99 -0.58 -11.74
CA PRO A 57 -12.74 -1.26 -13.01
C PRO A 57 -11.75 -0.46 -13.86
N PRO A 58 -10.97 -1.12 -14.74
CA PRO A 58 -10.04 -0.44 -15.61
C PRO A 58 -10.77 0.49 -16.59
N ILE A 59 -10.26 1.72 -16.72
CA ILE A 59 -10.78 2.71 -17.67
C ILE A 59 -10.43 2.24 -19.09
N PRO A 60 -11.38 2.26 -20.05
CA PRO A 60 -11.07 1.92 -21.43
C PRO A 60 -10.10 2.95 -22.03
N VAL A 61 -8.95 2.46 -22.49
CA VAL A 61 -7.91 3.28 -23.16
C VAL A 61 -8.06 3.30 -24.68
N THR A 62 -8.96 2.47 -25.22
CA THR A 62 -9.27 2.35 -26.64
C THR A 62 -10.79 2.38 -26.84
N TYR A 63 -11.20 2.61 -28.09
CA TYR A 63 -12.61 2.50 -28.44
C TYR A 63 -13.12 1.08 -28.12
N PRO A 64 -14.20 0.92 -27.34
CA PRO A 64 -14.69 -0.38 -26.94
C PRO A 64 -15.36 -1.07 -28.13
N VAL A 65 -14.60 -1.92 -28.82
CA VAL A 65 -15.12 -2.73 -29.93
C VAL A 65 -15.94 -3.89 -29.36
N PRO A 66 -17.23 -4.04 -29.73
CA PRO A 66 -18.04 -5.17 -29.29
C PRO A 66 -17.45 -6.49 -29.77
N ALA A 67 -17.43 -7.49 -28.90
CA ALA A 67 -17.07 -8.85 -29.29
C ALA A 67 -18.25 -9.48 -30.04
N GLY A 68 -18.12 -9.66 -31.34
CA GLY A 68 -19.14 -10.35 -32.14
C GLY A 68 -18.99 -10.16 -33.64
N PRO A 69 -19.73 -10.95 -34.44
CA PRO A 69 -19.78 -10.77 -35.88
C PRO A 69 -20.50 -9.47 -36.23
N ARG A 70 -20.18 -8.93 -37.42
CA ARG A 70 -20.86 -7.73 -37.94
C ARG A 70 -22.36 -8.02 -38.13
N LYS A 71 -23.19 -7.05 -37.76
CA LYS A 71 -24.63 -7.06 -38.02
C LYS A 71 -24.91 -6.29 -39.31
N GLN A 72 -25.79 -6.79 -40.17
CA GLN A 72 -26.33 -5.99 -41.27
C GLN A 72 -27.28 -4.95 -40.68
N LEU A 73 -27.07 -3.69 -41.04
CA LEU A 73 -27.84 -2.52 -40.58
C LEU A 73 -28.46 -1.84 -41.81
N THR A 74 -29.58 -1.15 -41.64
CA THR A 74 -30.30 -0.41 -42.70
C THR A 74 -30.76 0.95 -42.16
N GLY A 75 -30.95 1.95 -43.02
CA GLY A 75 -31.66 3.20 -42.66
C GLY A 75 -30.89 4.51 -42.86
N TYR A 76 -29.63 4.44 -43.29
CA TYR A 76 -28.81 5.60 -43.72
C TYR A 76 -28.11 5.26 -45.05
N ASP A 77 -28.79 4.50 -45.90
CA ASP A 77 -28.28 4.14 -47.21
C ASP A 77 -28.45 5.34 -48.17
N ASP A 78 -27.45 5.61 -49.01
CA ASP A 78 -27.49 6.68 -50.00
C ASP A 78 -28.47 6.27 -51.12
N GLU A 79 -29.46 7.11 -51.46
CA GLU A 79 -30.38 6.85 -52.59
C GLU A 79 -29.65 6.65 -53.93
#